data_AF-A0A8H6W4L4-F1
#
_entry.id   AF-A0A8H6W4L4-F1
#
_cell.length_a   1.000
_cell.length_b   1.000
_cell.length_c   1.000
_cell.angle_alpha   90.00
_cell.angle_beta   90.00
_cell.angle_gamma   90.00
#
_symmetry.space_group_name_H-M   'P 1'
#
loop_
_entity.id
_entity.type
_entity.pdbx_description
1 polymer ?
#
loop_
_entity_poly.entity_id
_entity_poly.type
_entity_poly.pdbx_seq_one_letter_code
_entity_poly.pdbx_strand_id
1 'polypeptide(L)'
;MTDIPSTIRPCSRTAAAGFICRCSRISPTPMQRCSTCKRVFYCSPECQRDDWSAHKAECKQLKRVNAHDEKRGHWLADASQRLRHFQVEQALRYLVVADAVGTNPYSKYPALITFGRKCQVCFRTEFHAPEHDFTPCPKCKLAWWCSPECGAIFTDVAHTAEHCKNLSIVRTVDCFQATYAAARFPGQQLMLISVDLHPVYIPPSSLSGWEDYKMRIFPEFDFAADVTSWEFRRAVPNAAQAVDLLATESTSIVATLLSALEIAIPNLARRKSLCIHVAGAAERELETQGMGEELLHYLPKLKTLTMIYVGPDVWDNGSEGHNFACMKECRPQGRKRVSIRRTMTYHGFAQTPTFRANPPDLVAGFNTGMGEVDTVSWRKSLRIVLDRNVPAVFTAYSMGEGRDDIRLLRSMDAHFIMDLERNKWRGPIPKPREALELLPFESSHYTNNYWFMVKGHSESIASGYHHTFFDTTKLNLDNLRKFPDAFTPIAERAPGQAVSLINFLGIDADTVRNQAAASFRGLPAMEDWAPEEEGELESDSADGDGVYGGFLAEITGMEDQLDSRLR
;
A
#
# COMPACT_ATOMS: atom_id res chain seq x y z
N MET A 1 8.91 23.69 -2.23
CA MET A 1 10.09 23.95 -1.39
C MET A 1 9.65 24.06 0.06
N THR A 2 9.71 22.93 0.75
CA THR A 2 10.27 22.71 2.09
C THR A 2 10.46 21.20 2.11
N ASP A 3 11.50 20.73 1.40
CA ASP A 3 11.95 19.35 1.55
C ASP A 3 12.40 19.23 3.00
N ILE A 4 11.54 18.65 3.84
CA ILE A 4 12.05 17.98 5.03
C ILE A 4 12.87 16.83 4.43
N PRO A 5 14.21 16.85 4.50
CA PRO A 5 14.96 15.70 4.03
C PRO A 5 14.45 14.56 4.89
N SER A 6 13.85 13.53 4.30
CA SER A 6 13.70 12.27 5.01
C SER A 6 15.13 11.87 5.37
N THR A 7 15.57 12.16 6.59
CA THR A 7 16.98 12.00 7.03
C THR A 7 17.42 10.53 7.05
N ILE A 8 16.53 9.63 6.65
CA ILE A 8 16.67 8.19 6.69
C ILE A 8 16.48 7.68 5.27
N ARG A 9 17.55 7.10 4.72
CA ARG A 9 17.59 6.60 3.34
C ARG A 9 16.80 5.30 3.27
N PRO A 10 16.06 5.02 2.17
CA PRO A 10 15.46 3.72 1.96
C PRO A 10 16.50 2.60 2.14
N CYS A 11 16.07 1.51 2.80
CA CYS A 11 16.92 0.37 3.08
C CYS A 11 16.09 -0.90 2.91
N SER A 12 16.63 -1.91 2.25
CA SER A 12 15.96 -3.20 2.13
C SER A 12 16.14 -4.04 3.40
N ARG A 13 15.28 -5.04 3.59
CA ARG A 13 15.40 -5.97 4.73
C ARG A 13 16.75 -6.71 4.69
N THR A 14 17.23 -7.04 3.50
CA THR A 14 18.52 -7.72 3.32
C THR A 14 19.71 -6.82 3.62
N ALA A 15 19.61 -5.52 3.33
CA ALA A 15 20.61 -4.53 3.74
C ALA A 15 20.62 -4.34 5.27
N ALA A 16 19.44 -4.25 5.91
CA ALA A 16 19.32 -4.18 7.37
C ALA A 16 19.85 -5.44 8.09
N ALA A 17 19.81 -6.59 7.42
CA ALA A 17 20.41 -7.84 7.91
C ALA A 17 21.93 -7.92 7.72
N GLY A 18 22.53 -6.99 6.96
CA GLY A 18 23.97 -6.85 6.77
C GLY A 18 24.54 -7.59 5.56
N PHE A 19 23.71 -8.01 4.62
CA PHE A 19 24.13 -8.72 3.41
C PHE A 19 24.27 -7.82 2.17
N ILE A 20 23.82 -6.55 2.25
CA ILE A 20 23.98 -5.54 1.20
C ILE A 20 24.61 -4.29 1.81
N CYS A 21 25.71 -3.83 1.20
CA CYS A 21 26.41 -2.60 1.57
C CYS A 21 25.67 -1.37 1.02
N ARG A 22 25.90 -0.19 1.60
CA ARG A 22 25.43 1.09 1.04
C ARG A 22 25.94 1.39 -0.38
N CYS A 23 27.04 0.77 -0.82
CA CYS A 23 27.51 0.83 -2.21
C CYS A 23 26.90 -0.28 -3.11
N SER A 24 25.85 -0.94 -2.66
CA SER A 24 25.14 -2.03 -3.35
C SER A 24 25.92 -3.33 -3.56
N ARG A 25 27.16 -3.43 -3.07
CA ARG A 25 27.88 -4.71 -3.01
C ARG A 25 27.21 -5.68 -2.06
N ILE A 26 27.08 -6.93 -2.49
CA ILE A 26 26.47 -8.02 -1.72
C ILE A 26 27.53 -8.92 -1.12
N SER A 27 27.22 -9.56 0.01
CA SER A 27 28.10 -10.50 0.69
C SER A 27 27.34 -11.76 1.13
N PRO A 28 27.93 -12.95 1.06
CA PRO A 28 27.31 -14.17 1.60
C PRO A 28 27.30 -14.20 3.13
N THR A 29 28.18 -13.42 3.78
CA THR A 29 28.27 -13.27 5.23
C THR A 29 27.96 -11.83 5.65
N PRO A 30 27.46 -11.59 6.87
CA PRO A 30 27.23 -10.24 7.37
C PRO A 30 28.50 -9.40 7.33
N MET A 31 28.39 -8.19 6.81
CA MET A 31 29.50 -7.24 6.65
C MET A 31 29.85 -6.51 7.97
N GLN A 32 30.89 -5.68 7.94
CA GLN A 32 31.23 -4.80 9.05
C GLN A 32 30.11 -3.78 9.26
N ARG A 33 29.86 -3.37 10.51
CA ARG A 33 28.81 -2.41 10.84
C ARG A 33 29.38 -1.11 11.37
N CYS A 34 28.63 -0.02 11.21
CA CYS A 34 28.93 1.25 11.85
C CYS A 34 29.13 1.04 13.36
N SER A 35 30.29 1.41 13.88
CA SER A 35 30.62 1.22 15.31
C SER A 35 29.73 2.02 16.25
N THR A 36 29.11 3.10 15.77
CA THR A 36 28.27 3.99 16.57
C THR A 36 26.81 3.52 16.62
N CYS A 37 26.12 3.41 15.48
CA CYS A 37 24.71 3.04 15.46
C CYS A 37 24.47 1.53 15.38
N LYS A 38 25.47 0.74 14.96
CA LYS A 38 25.43 -0.72 14.81
C LYS A 38 24.35 -1.28 13.86
N ARG A 39 23.57 -0.42 13.19
CA ARG A 39 22.45 -0.81 12.30
C ARG A 39 22.74 -0.74 10.80
N VAL A 40 23.82 -0.06 10.40
CA VAL A 40 24.22 0.07 8.98
C VAL A 40 25.50 -0.72 8.71
N PHE A 41 25.56 -1.37 7.55
CA PHE A 41 26.61 -2.32 7.19
C PHE A 41 27.40 -1.86 5.95
N TYR A 42 28.71 -2.15 5.96
CA TYR A 42 29.68 -1.74 4.98
C TYR A 42 30.64 -2.87 4.64
N CYS A 43 30.87 -3.08 3.34
CA CYS A 43 31.86 -4.04 2.86
C CYS A 43 33.31 -3.64 3.16
N SER A 44 33.58 -2.36 3.44
CA SER A 44 34.90 -1.87 3.85
C SER A 44 34.83 -0.52 4.59
N PRO A 45 35.87 -0.14 5.34
CA PRO A 45 35.97 1.18 5.98
C PRO A 45 35.89 2.36 5.00
N GLU A 46 36.34 2.18 3.76
CA GLU A 46 36.24 3.16 2.67
C GLU A 46 34.76 3.48 2.41
N CYS A 47 33.93 2.45 2.19
CA CYS A 47 32.49 2.65 1.97
C CYS A 47 31.78 3.32 3.15
N GLN A 48 32.25 3.11 4.38
CA GLN A 48 31.73 3.83 5.55
C GLN A 48 32.11 5.32 5.51
N ARG A 49 33.35 5.65 5.13
CA ARG A 49 33.79 7.05 4.98
C ARG A 49 33.02 7.76 3.87
N ASP A 50 32.83 7.09 2.74
CA ASP A 50 32.11 7.63 1.58
C ASP A 50 30.63 7.91 1.90
N ASP A 51 29.99 7.03 2.70
CA ASP A 51 28.60 7.17 3.11
C ASP A 51 28.40 8.17 4.27
N TRP A 52 29.46 8.63 4.94
CA TRP A 52 29.36 9.39 6.19
C TRP A 52 28.56 10.69 6.07
N SER A 53 28.71 11.42 4.97
CA SER A 53 27.97 12.67 4.75
C SER A 53 26.46 12.46 4.74
N ALA A 54 25.99 11.34 4.19
CA ALA A 54 24.59 10.92 4.19
C ALA A 54 24.18 10.23 5.51
N HIS A 55 25.04 9.39 6.07
CA HIS A 55 24.73 8.57 7.24
C HIS A 55 24.79 9.35 8.57
N LYS A 56 25.56 10.43 8.68
CA LYS A 56 25.79 11.11 9.97
C LYS A 56 24.51 11.49 10.72
N ALA A 57 23.53 12.04 10.01
CA ALA A 57 22.23 12.40 10.59
C ALA A 57 21.43 11.14 10.99
N GLU A 58 21.31 10.18 10.08
CA GLU A 58 20.67 8.88 10.30
C GLU A 58 21.28 8.14 11.52
N CYS A 59 22.61 8.10 11.61
CA CYS A 59 23.38 7.47 12.69
C CYS A 59 23.00 8.01 14.06
N LYS A 60 22.86 9.34 14.19
CA LYS A 60 22.47 9.99 15.44
C LYS A 60 21.06 9.54 15.88
N GLN A 61 20.12 9.44 14.95
CA GLN A 61 18.76 9.00 15.25
C GLN A 61 18.71 7.52 15.63
N LEU A 62 19.41 6.67 14.89
CA LEU A 62 19.50 5.24 15.21
C LEU A 62 20.15 5.01 16.58
N LYS A 63 21.14 5.82 16.97
CA LYS A 63 21.74 5.77 18.31
C LYS A 63 20.74 6.12 19.42
N ARG A 64 19.85 7.11 19.20
CA ARG A 64 18.79 7.47 20.16
C ARG A 64 17.81 6.32 20.37
N VAL A 65 17.39 5.68 19.29
CA VAL A 65 16.51 4.50 19.33
C VAL A 65 17.18 3.35 20.09
N ASN A 66 18.47 3.12 19.86
CA ASN A 66 19.21 2.08 20.59
C ASN A 66 19.28 2.37 22.09
N ALA A 67 19.54 3.63 22.48
CA ALA A 67 19.56 4.02 23.89
C ALA A 67 18.17 3.93 24.54
N HIS A 68 17.10 4.16 23.78
CA HIS A 68 15.74 3.91 24.23
C HIS A 68 15.50 2.42 24.48
N ASP A 69 15.81 1.55 23.51
CA ASP A 69 15.71 0.08 23.66
C ASP A 69 16.50 -0.40 24.88
N GLU A 70 17.72 0.12 25.09
CA GLU A 70 18.59 -0.22 26.23
C GLU A 70 18.00 0.20 27.57
N LYS A 71 17.53 1.45 27.69
CA LYS A 71 16.93 1.96 28.93
C LYS A 71 15.63 1.25 29.28
N ARG A 72 14.83 0.94 28.25
CA ARG A 72 13.56 0.26 28.38
C ARG A 72 13.81 -1.19 28.83
N GLY A 73 14.73 -1.89 28.17
CA GLY A 73 14.92 -3.32 28.39
C GLY A 73 13.77 -4.13 27.76
N HIS A 74 13.84 -5.45 27.86
CA HIS A 74 12.85 -6.34 27.22
C HIS A 74 12.22 -7.27 28.26
N TRP A 75 10.90 -7.20 28.40
CA TRP A 75 10.15 -7.88 29.46
C TRP A 75 8.97 -8.71 28.97
N LEU A 76 8.96 -9.14 27.70
CA LEU A 76 7.90 -10.01 27.20
C LEU A 76 7.97 -11.39 27.88
N ALA A 77 7.19 -11.56 28.94
CA ALA A 77 7.05 -12.82 29.68
C ALA A 77 6.01 -13.76 29.04
N ASP A 78 4.95 -13.19 28.45
CA ASP A 78 3.85 -13.93 27.85
C ASP A 78 3.89 -13.84 26.32
N ALA A 79 4.25 -14.95 25.67
CA ALA A 79 4.32 -15.05 24.22
C ALA A 79 2.97 -14.81 23.52
N SER A 80 1.83 -14.94 24.22
CA SER A 80 0.50 -14.63 23.64
C SER A 80 0.32 -13.12 23.39
N GLN A 81 1.02 -12.27 24.13
CA GLN A 81 0.93 -10.81 24.02
C GLN A 81 1.94 -10.20 23.03
N ARG A 82 2.75 -11.05 22.41
CA ARG A 82 3.85 -10.66 21.51
C ARG A 82 3.46 -9.63 20.44
N LEU A 83 2.24 -9.73 19.88
CA LEU A 83 1.79 -8.84 18.81
C LEU A 83 1.52 -7.42 19.34
N ARG A 84 0.80 -7.31 20.45
CA ARG A 84 0.56 -6.02 21.10
C ARG A 84 1.87 -5.39 21.55
N HIS A 85 2.74 -6.19 22.14
CA HIS A 85 4.08 -5.75 22.54
C HIS A 85 4.87 -5.21 21.34
N PHE A 86 4.89 -5.93 20.20
CA PHE A 86 5.53 -5.46 18.99
C PHE A 86 5.01 -4.10 18.50
N GLN A 87 3.68 -3.93 18.45
CA GLN A 87 3.06 -2.70 17.97
C GLN A 87 3.43 -1.50 18.85
N VAL A 88 3.37 -1.67 20.17
CA VAL A 88 3.75 -0.63 21.14
C VAL A 88 5.23 -0.28 21.01
N GLU A 89 6.10 -1.29 21.02
CA GLU A 89 7.55 -1.11 20.89
C GLU A 89 7.93 -0.37 19.61
N GLN A 90 7.33 -0.73 18.47
CA GLN A 90 7.57 -0.01 17.22
C GLN A 90 7.08 1.43 17.28
N ALA A 91 5.87 1.68 17.81
CA ALA A 91 5.32 3.02 17.95
C ALA A 91 6.23 3.93 18.80
N LEU A 92 6.74 3.41 19.92
CA LEU A 92 7.66 4.13 20.80
C LEU A 92 8.99 4.46 20.11
N ARG A 93 9.59 3.51 19.39
CA ARG A 93 10.80 3.77 18.60
C ARG A 93 10.59 4.88 17.57
N TYR A 94 9.40 4.95 16.97
CA TYR A 94 9.06 6.03 16.04
C TYR A 94 8.92 7.38 16.74
N LEU A 95 8.25 7.43 17.90
CA LEU A 95 8.13 8.66 18.69
C LEU A 95 9.50 9.23 19.08
N VAL A 96 10.44 8.37 19.48
CA VAL A 96 11.83 8.77 19.78
C VAL A 96 12.51 9.43 18.59
N VAL A 97 12.22 9.00 17.36
CA VAL A 97 12.76 9.65 16.15
C VAL A 97 11.99 10.93 15.84
N ALA A 98 10.67 10.90 15.89
CA ALA A 98 9.79 12.01 15.51
C ALA A 98 10.01 13.26 16.38
N ASP A 99 10.03 13.08 17.71
CA ASP A 99 10.38 14.12 18.68
C ASP A 99 11.74 14.76 18.35
N ALA A 100 12.71 13.91 18.04
CA ALA A 100 14.07 14.28 17.73
C ALA A 100 14.28 15.07 16.43
N VAL A 101 13.34 15.01 15.48
CA VAL A 101 13.43 15.69 14.17
C VAL A 101 12.30 16.69 13.92
N GLY A 102 11.36 16.84 14.86
CA GLY A 102 10.21 17.74 14.71
C GLY A 102 9.30 17.36 13.54
N THR A 103 9.27 16.08 13.16
CA THR A 103 8.47 15.59 12.03
C THR A 103 7.29 14.76 12.52
N ASN A 104 6.24 14.69 11.70
CA ASN A 104 5.10 13.84 11.96
C ASN A 104 5.54 12.36 12.17
N PRO A 105 5.21 11.71 13.30
CA PRO A 105 5.55 10.30 13.57
C PRO A 105 4.97 9.30 12.56
N TYR A 106 3.98 9.71 11.77
CA TYR A 106 3.37 8.93 10.69
C TYR A 106 4.12 9.06 9.34
N SER A 107 5.14 9.92 9.24
CA SER A 107 5.91 10.10 7.99
C SER A 107 7.00 9.01 7.85
N LYS A 108 6.85 8.17 6.81
CA LYS A 108 7.77 7.09 6.36
C LYS A 108 8.56 6.40 7.47
N TYR A 109 8.04 5.26 7.94
CA TYR A 109 8.73 4.34 8.86
C TYR A 109 10.20 4.15 8.49
N PRO A 110 11.16 4.50 9.37
CA PRO A 110 12.58 4.24 9.13
C PRO A 110 12.83 2.76 8.88
N ALA A 111 13.12 2.39 7.64
CA ALA A 111 13.29 1.00 7.23
C ALA A 111 14.32 0.23 8.10
N LEU A 112 15.35 0.91 8.63
CA LEU A 112 16.35 0.31 9.54
C LEU A 112 15.86 0.05 10.97
N ILE A 113 14.79 0.72 11.40
CA ILE A 113 14.13 0.47 12.68
C ILE A 113 13.13 -0.68 12.50
N THR A 114 12.34 -0.61 11.42
CA THR A 114 11.37 -1.63 11.02
C THR A 114 12.09 -2.96 10.77
N PHE A 115 12.92 -3.04 9.73
CA PHE A 115 13.62 -4.26 9.31
C PHE A 115 14.87 -4.60 10.13
N GLY A 116 15.18 -3.83 11.18
CA GLY A 116 16.36 -4.05 12.00
C GLY A 116 16.39 -5.45 12.61
N ARG A 117 17.60 -5.95 12.89
CA ARG A 117 17.81 -7.28 13.47
C ARG A 117 17.08 -7.38 14.82
N LYS A 118 16.11 -8.30 14.89
CA LYS A 118 15.30 -8.59 16.08
C LYS A 118 14.88 -10.05 16.10
N CYS A 119 14.52 -10.54 17.29
CA CYS A 119 14.03 -11.89 17.46
C CYS A 119 12.61 -11.99 16.91
N GLN A 120 12.33 -12.98 16.06
CA GLN A 120 10.99 -13.18 15.50
C GLN A 120 9.97 -13.68 16.53
N VAL A 121 10.45 -14.27 17.63
CA VAL A 121 9.60 -14.83 18.69
C VAL A 121 9.18 -13.74 19.67
N CYS A 122 10.14 -13.00 20.21
CA CYS A 122 9.89 -12.06 21.30
C CYS A 122 10.08 -10.57 20.93
N PHE A 123 10.48 -10.26 19.69
CA PHE A 123 10.74 -8.91 19.18
C PHE A 123 11.88 -8.13 19.83
N ARG A 124 12.62 -8.76 20.73
CA ARG A 124 13.86 -8.22 21.29
C ARG A 124 14.83 -7.84 20.18
N THR A 125 15.30 -6.60 20.19
CA THR A 125 16.44 -6.11 19.40
C THR A 125 17.76 -6.36 20.14
N GLU A 126 18.87 -6.27 19.42
CA GLU A 126 20.23 -6.38 19.99
C GLU A 126 20.61 -5.27 21.00
N PHE A 127 19.73 -4.28 21.20
CA PHE A 127 19.99 -3.13 22.05
C PHE A 127 19.32 -3.21 23.42
N HIS A 128 18.37 -4.13 23.63
CA HIS A 128 17.71 -4.28 24.92
C HIS A 128 18.61 -4.89 26.01
N ALA A 129 19.59 -5.71 25.62
CA ALA A 129 20.55 -6.31 26.54
C ALA A 129 21.80 -6.81 25.79
N PRO A 130 23.02 -6.60 26.33
CA PRO A 130 24.27 -6.97 25.66
C PRO A 130 24.56 -8.48 25.66
N GLU A 131 23.83 -9.28 26.44
CA GLU A 131 24.15 -10.69 26.71
C GLU A 131 23.53 -11.69 25.72
N HIS A 132 22.74 -11.21 24.74
CA HIS A 132 22.04 -12.10 23.81
C HIS A 132 22.75 -12.21 22.47
N ASP A 133 22.99 -13.45 22.04
CA ASP A 133 23.44 -13.73 20.68
C ASP A 133 22.26 -13.98 19.75
N PHE A 134 22.26 -13.31 18.60
CA PHE A 134 21.21 -13.41 17.61
C PHE A 134 21.61 -14.42 16.55
N THR A 135 20.92 -15.56 16.52
CA THR A 135 21.16 -16.61 15.54
C THR A 135 20.23 -16.42 14.33
N PRO A 136 20.77 -16.36 13.10
CA PRO A 136 19.95 -16.23 11.89
C PRO A 136 19.40 -17.58 11.43
N CYS A 137 18.20 -17.56 10.83
CA CYS A 137 17.67 -18.70 10.10
C CYS A 137 18.67 -19.14 9.01
N PRO A 138 19.10 -20.42 8.97
CA PRO A 138 20.15 -20.87 8.07
C PRO A 138 19.75 -20.81 6.60
N LYS A 139 18.44 -20.81 6.30
CA LYS A 139 17.89 -20.75 4.94
C LYS A 139 17.74 -19.32 4.44
N CYS A 140 16.79 -18.56 5.01
CA CYS A 140 16.48 -17.22 4.50
C CYS A 140 17.49 -16.14 4.94
N LYS A 141 18.20 -16.33 6.06
CA LYS A 141 19.13 -15.35 6.68
C LYS A 141 18.50 -14.01 7.10
N LEU A 142 17.19 -13.82 6.93
CA LEU A 142 16.49 -12.58 7.28
C LEU A 142 15.66 -12.67 8.58
N ALA A 143 15.40 -13.86 9.09
CA ALA A 143 14.74 -14.08 10.38
C ALA A 143 15.75 -14.53 11.44
N TRP A 144 15.54 -14.16 12.70
CA TRP A 144 16.51 -14.37 13.78
C TRP A 144 15.83 -14.79 15.09
N TRP A 145 16.55 -15.48 15.97
CA TRP A 145 16.16 -15.71 17.36
C TRP A 145 17.30 -15.36 18.33
N CYS A 146 16.98 -14.96 19.56
CA CYS A 146 17.94 -14.35 20.51
C CYS A 146 18.39 -15.25 21.67
N SER A 147 17.82 -16.45 21.81
CA SER A 147 18.15 -17.38 22.90
C SER A 147 17.77 -18.82 22.55
N PRO A 148 18.31 -19.84 23.25
CA PRO A 148 17.90 -21.23 23.07
C PRO A 148 16.39 -21.45 23.22
N GLU A 149 15.74 -20.76 24.16
CA GLU A 149 14.30 -20.85 24.42
C GLU A 149 13.49 -20.32 23.24
N CYS A 150 13.87 -19.15 22.70
CA CYS A 150 13.25 -18.63 21.48
C CYS A 150 13.54 -19.53 20.27
N GLY A 151 14.74 -20.12 20.20
CA GLY A 151 15.11 -21.05 19.14
C GLY A 151 14.25 -22.31 19.13
N ALA A 152 13.90 -22.84 20.32
CA ALA A 152 13.10 -24.05 20.47
C ALA A 152 11.67 -23.93 19.89
N ILE A 153 11.08 -22.72 19.91
CA ILE A 153 9.72 -22.47 19.40
C ILE A 153 9.70 -21.66 18.10
N PHE A 154 10.87 -21.31 17.56
CA PHE A 154 11.01 -20.41 16.42
C PHE A 154 10.24 -20.89 15.19
N THR A 155 10.39 -22.16 14.81
CA THR A 155 9.74 -22.73 13.61
C THR A 155 8.23 -22.84 13.75
N ASP A 156 7.77 -23.12 14.96
CA ASP A 156 6.37 -23.49 15.22
C ASP A 156 5.51 -22.24 15.43
N VAL A 157 6.09 -21.20 16.03
CA VAL A 157 5.34 -20.04 16.51
C VAL A 157 5.62 -18.79 15.68
N ALA A 158 6.80 -18.65 15.06
CA ALA A 158 7.25 -17.38 14.49
C ALA A 158 7.75 -17.45 13.04
N HIS A 159 8.29 -18.59 12.60
CA HIS A 159 8.95 -18.74 11.30
C HIS A 159 8.61 -20.06 10.63
N THR A 160 7.38 -20.15 10.12
CA THR A 160 6.89 -21.30 9.36
C THR A 160 7.68 -21.51 8.06
N ALA A 161 7.50 -22.65 7.42
CA ALA A 161 8.10 -22.92 6.11
C ALA A 161 7.70 -21.88 5.04
N GLU A 162 6.46 -21.37 5.10
CA GLU A 162 5.98 -20.32 4.20
C GLU A 162 6.66 -18.98 4.49
N HIS A 163 6.80 -18.58 5.76
CA HIS A 163 7.55 -17.36 6.12
C HIS A 163 9.00 -17.45 5.65
N CYS A 164 9.64 -18.61 5.84
CA CYS A 164 11.00 -18.85 5.35
C CYS A 164 11.11 -18.76 3.82
N LYS A 165 10.11 -19.26 3.09
CA LYS A 165 10.04 -19.15 1.63
C LYS A 165 9.92 -17.70 1.21
N ASN A 166 8.99 -16.95 1.80
CA ASN A 166 8.77 -15.54 1.48
C ASN A 166 10.02 -14.69 1.74
N LEU A 167 10.68 -14.90 2.87
CA LEU A 167 11.92 -14.18 3.18
C LEU A 167 13.11 -14.58 2.30
N SER A 168 13.16 -15.83 1.84
CA SER A 168 14.14 -16.24 0.83
C SER A 168 13.91 -15.52 -0.51
N ILE A 169 12.64 -15.35 -0.91
CA ILE A 169 12.28 -14.57 -2.11
C ILE A 169 12.72 -13.11 -1.96
N VAL A 170 12.36 -12.46 -0.83
CA VAL A 170 12.77 -11.08 -0.54
C VAL A 170 14.29 -10.94 -0.62
N ARG A 171 15.05 -11.85 0.00
CA ARG A 171 16.52 -11.82 -0.04
C ARG A 171 17.07 -11.93 -1.46
N THR A 172 16.54 -12.84 -2.25
CA THR A 172 16.95 -13.02 -3.65
C THR A 172 16.70 -11.75 -4.46
N VAL A 173 15.51 -11.15 -4.32
CA VAL A 173 15.13 -9.92 -5.01
C VAL A 173 15.98 -8.74 -4.55
N ASP A 174 16.12 -8.51 -3.25
CA ASP A 174 16.91 -7.40 -2.69
C ASP A 174 18.37 -7.44 -3.19
N CYS A 175 19.01 -8.63 -3.16
CA CYS A 175 20.37 -8.80 -3.63
C CYS A 175 20.51 -8.51 -5.12
N PHE A 176 19.55 -8.97 -5.92
CA PHE A 176 19.53 -8.71 -7.35
C PHE A 176 19.32 -7.23 -7.65
N GLN A 177 18.31 -6.60 -7.05
CA GLN A 177 18.02 -5.17 -7.24
C GLN A 177 19.21 -4.29 -6.87
N ALA A 178 19.92 -4.58 -5.77
CA ALA A 178 21.13 -3.87 -5.40
C ALA A 178 22.20 -3.97 -6.51
N THR A 179 22.48 -5.19 -6.97
CA THR A 179 23.50 -5.44 -8.01
C THR A 179 23.09 -4.82 -9.35
N TYR A 180 21.81 -4.94 -9.72
CA TYR A 180 21.24 -4.40 -10.95
C TYR A 180 21.30 -2.87 -10.98
N ALA A 181 20.86 -2.20 -9.90
CA ALA A 181 20.91 -0.75 -9.78
C ALA A 181 22.34 -0.19 -9.89
N ALA A 182 23.34 -0.92 -9.37
CA ALA A 182 24.74 -0.56 -9.51
C ALA A 182 25.26 -0.65 -10.97
N ALA A 183 24.68 -1.55 -11.79
CA ALA A 183 25.13 -1.83 -13.15
C ALA A 183 24.34 -1.10 -14.25
N ARG A 184 23.11 -0.67 -13.99
CA ARG A 184 22.16 -0.18 -15.00
C ARG A 184 21.54 1.19 -14.71
N PHE A 185 21.99 1.86 -13.65
CA PHE A 185 21.45 3.11 -13.05
C PHE A 185 20.35 2.87 -12.00
N PRO A 186 20.38 3.64 -10.88
CA PRO A 186 19.34 3.56 -9.85
C PRO A 186 17.99 4.13 -10.35
N GLY A 187 16.89 3.46 -10.01
CA GLY A 187 15.52 3.95 -10.24
C GLY A 187 14.78 3.38 -11.47
N GLN A 188 15.34 2.40 -12.19
CA GLN A 188 14.58 1.66 -13.20
C GLN A 188 14.16 0.30 -12.65
N GLN A 189 12.84 0.04 -12.64
CA GLN A 189 12.33 -1.30 -12.44
C GLN A 189 12.62 -2.17 -13.66
N LEU A 190 12.99 -3.42 -13.39
CA LEU A 190 13.19 -4.41 -14.45
C LEU A 190 11.84 -4.71 -15.08
N MET A 191 11.75 -4.53 -16.39
CA MET A 191 10.56 -4.77 -17.20
C MET A 191 10.92 -5.70 -18.34
N LEU A 192 10.11 -6.73 -18.56
CA LEU A 192 10.16 -7.57 -19.76
C LEU A 192 8.82 -7.43 -20.49
N ILE A 193 8.88 -6.94 -21.73
CA ILE A 193 7.73 -6.71 -22.59
C ILE A 193 7.77 -7.73 -23.71
N SER A 194 6.61 -8.25 -24.12
CA SER A 194 6.49 -9.14 -25.27
C SER A 194 7.19 -8.53 -26.50
N VAL A 195 7.91 -9.34 -27.27
CA VAL A 195 8.73 -8.81 -28.38
C VAL A 195 7.88 -8.52 -29.62
N ASP A 196 6.87 -9.35 -29.85
CA ASP A 196 6.06 -9.34 -31.06
C ASP A 196 4.59 -9.03 -30.73
N LEU A 197 3.87 -8.51 -31.72
CA LEU A 197 2.44 -8.22 -31.58
C LEU A 197 1.63 -9.52 -31.55
N HIS A 198 0.64 -9.58 -30.65
CA HIS A 198 -0.28 -10.70 -30.61
C HIS A 198 -1.20 -10.70 -31.84
N PRO A 199 -1.19 -11.77 -32.65
CA PRO A 199 -2.01 -11.85 -33.86
C PRO A 199 -3.49 -12.01 -33.53
N VAL A 200 -3.80 -12.61 -32.37
CA VAL A 200 -5.16 -12.93 -31.92
C VAL A 200 -5.34 -12.45 -30.49
N TYR A 201 -6.50 -11.87 -30.21
CA TYR A 201 -6.88 -11.49 -28.85
C TYR A 201 -7.21 -12.75 -28.05
N ILE A 202 -6.45 -12.98 -26.97
CA ILE A 202 -6.75 -14.01 -25.99
C ILE A 202 -7.47 -13.32 -24.82
N PRO A 203 -8.70 -13.71 -24.47
CA PRO A 203 -9.40 -13.12 -23.32
C PRO A 203 -8.61 -13.37 -22.02
N PRO A 204 -8.27 -12.35 -21.22
CA PRO A 204 -7.63 -12.53 -19.91
C PRO A 204 -8.40 -13.47 -18.98
N SER A 205 -9.73 -13.50 -19.05
CA SER A 205 -10.59 -14.47 -18.38
C SER A 205 -10.24 -15.93 -18.69
N SER A 206 -9.73 -16.22 -19.88
CA SER A 206 -9.33 -17.56 -20.32
C SER A 206 -7.93 -18.02 -19.85
N LEU A 207 -7.20 -17.15 -19.13
CA LEU A 207 -5.90 -17.45 -18.54
C LEU A 207 -6.07 -17.78 -17.06
N SER A 208 -5.49 -18.88 -16.57
CA SER A 208 -5.58 -19.26 -15.16
C SER A 208 -4.67 -18.43 -14.24
N GLY A 209 -3.60 -17.84 -14.77
CA GLY A 209 -2.67 -17.00 -14.02
C GLY A 209 -1.36 -16.77 -14.77
N TRP A 210 -0.28 -16.51 -14.01
CA TRP A 210 1.03 -16.15 -14.57
C TRP A 210 1.66 -17.23 -15.45
N GLU A 211 1.51 -18.52 -15.11
CA GLU A 211 2.03 -19.62 -15.93
C GLU A 211 1.38 -19.64 -17.32
N ASP A 212 0.05 -19.53 -17.40
CA ASP A 212 -0.67 -19.45 -18.68
C ASP A 212 -0.32 -18.18 -19.45
N TYR A 213 -0.11 -17.05 -18.75
CA TYR A 213 0.33 -15.81 -19.37
C TYR A 213 1.70 -15.99 -20.03
N LYS A 214 2.69 -16.50 -19.30
CA LYS A 214 4.02 -16.79 -19.87
C LYS A 214 3.92 -17.79 -21.01
N MET A 215 3.08 -18.81 -20.92
CA MET A 215 2.99 -19.84 -21.96
C MET A 215 2.27 -19.36 -23.24
N ARG A 216 1.24 -18.51 -23.12
CA ARG A 216 0.35 -18.16 -24.25
C ARG A 216 0.50 -16.72 -24.73
N ILE A 217 0.99 -15.82 -23.88
CA ILE A 217 1.17 -14.40 -24.16
C ILE A 217 2.65 -14.05 -24.30
N PHE A 218 3.53 -14.60 -23.48
CA PHE A 218 4.97 -14.31 -23.64
C PHE A 218 5.81 -15.59 -23.57
N PRO A 219 5.72 -16.48 -24.59
CA PRO A 219 6.38 -17.78 -24.56
C PRO A 219 7.92 -17.69 -24.43
N GLU A 220 8.53 -16.58 -24.85
CA GLU A 220 9.96 -16.32 -24.70
C GLU A 220 10.33 -15.71 -23.34
N PHE A 221 9.39 -15.57 -22.40
CA PHE A 221 9.64 -14.92 -21.11
C PHE A 221 10.80 -15.56 -20.35
N ASP A 222 10.83 -16.90 -20.25
CA ASP A 222 11.89 -17.61 -19.53
C ASP A 222 13.25 -17.41 -20.19
N PHE A 223 13.29 -17.40 -21.54
CA PHE A 223 14.50 -17.08 -22.29
C PHE A 223 14.96 -15.64 -22.04
N ALA A 224 14.03 -14.67 -22.07
CA ALA A 224 14.34 -13.27 -21.80
C ALA A 224 14.84 -13.06 -20.35
N ALA A 225 14.25 -13.75 -19.37
CA ALA A 225 14.70 -13.73 -17.98
C ALA A 225 16.09 -14.35 -17.82
N ASP A 226 16.34 -15.49 -18.48
CA ASP A 226 17.63 -16.17 -18.48
C ASP A 226 18.74 -15.26 -19.03
N VAL A 227 18.53 -14.68 -20.22
CA VAL A 227 19.48 -13.76 -20.85
C VAL A 227 19.73 -12.52 -20.01
N THR A 228 18.67 -11.89 -19.50
CA THR A 228 18.77 -10.66 -18.67
C THR A 228 19.53 -10.92 -17.36
N SER A 229 19.46 -12.14 -16.82
CA SER A 229 20.15 -12.49 -15.58
C SER A 229 21.62 -12.89 -15.76
N TRP A 230 22.07 -13.19 -16.99
CA TRP A 230 23.31 -13.91 -17.26
C TRP A 230 24.56 -13.28 -16.60
N GLU A 231 24.74 -11.98 -16.77
CA GLU A 231 25.89 -11.25 -16.21
C GLU A 231 25.88 -11.17 -14.67
N PHE A 232 24.72 -11.34 -14.03
CA PHE A 232 24.56 -11.21 -12.58
C PHE A 232 24.73 -12.51 -11.83
N ARG A 233 24.71 -13.67 -12.51
CA ARG A 233 24.75 -15.01 -11.87
C ARG A 233 25.95 -15.26 -10.99
N ARG A 234 27.08 -14.64 -11.32
CA ARG A 234 28.31 -14.75 -10.52
C ARG A 234 28.15 -14.09 -9.14
N ALA A 235 27.43 -12.97 -9.07
CA ALA A 235 27.17 -12.27 -7.81
C ALA A 235 25.93 -12.85 -7.10
N VAL A 236 24.86 -13.11 -7.84
CA VAL A 236 23.58 -13.58 -7.34
C VAL A 236 23.26 -14.93 -7.99
N PRO A 237 23.54 -16.08 -7.34
CA PRO A 237 23.32 -17.39 -7.94
C PRO A 237 21.87 -17.63 -8.44
N ASN A 238 20.88 -17.02 -7.79
CA ASN A 238 19.46 -17.10 -8.16
C ASN A 238 19.00 -15.91 -9.04
N ALA A 239 19.90 -15.31 -9.83
CA ALA A 239 19.58 -14.12 -10.61
C ALA A 239 18.40 -14.33 -11.58
N ALA A 240 18.31 -15.49 -12.26
CA ALA A 240 17.21 -15.79 -13.18
C ALA A 240 15.84 -15.77 -12.47
N GLN A 241 15.77 -16.36 -11.28
CA GLN A 241 14.57 -16.32 -10.44
C GLN A 241 14.23 -14.88 -10.02
N ALA A 242 15.22 -14.07 -9.67
CA ALA A 242 14.99 -12.68 -9.30
C ALA A 242 14.44 -11.86 -10.48
N VAL A 243 14.98 -12.07 -11.68
CA VAL A 243 14.51 -11.42 -12.91
C VAL A 243 13.07 -11.81 -13.22
N ASP A 244 12.74 -13.10 -13.17
CA ASP A 244 11.36 -13.57 -13.36
C ASP A 244 10.41 -12.87 -12.39
N LEU A 245 10.72 -12.90 -11.09
CA LEU A 245 9.88 -12.29 -10.05
C LEU A 245 9.67 -10.79 -10.29
N LEU A 246 10.74 -10.05 -10.60
CA LEU A 246 10.68 -8.60 -10.83
C LEU A 246 9.95 -8.25 -12.13
N ALA A 247 10.19 -8.99 -13.20
CA ALA A 247 9.49 -8.80 -14.47
C ALA A 247 7.99 -9.09 -14.29
N THR A 248 7.64 -10.20 -13.64
CA THR A 248 6.24 -10.55 -13.35
C THR A 248 5.58 -9.51 -12.43
N GLU A 249 6.29 -8.99 -11.43
CA GLU A 249 5.82 -7.89 -10.57
C GLU A 249 5.49 -6.64 -11.41
N SER A 250 6.36 -6.25 -12.35
CA SER A 250 6.15 -5.10 -13.24
C SER A 250 4.94 -5.29 -14.17
N THR A 251 4.68 -6.53 -14.62
CA THR A 251 3.54 -6.88 -15.48
C THR A 251 2.20 -6.87 -14.74
N SER A 252 2.19 -6.96 -13.41
CA SER A 252 0.97 -7.02 -12.60
C SER A 252 -0.03 -5.90 -12.91
N ILE A 253 0.45 -4.67 -13.07
CA ILE A 253 -0.40 -3.51 -13.39
C ILE A 253 -1.12 -3.71 -14.72
N VAL A 254 -0.38 -4.05 -15.78
CA VAL A 254 -0.96 -4.15 -17.13
C VAL A 254 -1.83 -5.40 -17.31
N ALA A 255 -1.50 -6.52 -16.67
CA ALA A 255 -2.35 -7.70 -16.67
C ALA A 255 -3.67 -7.47 -15.92
N THR A 256 -3.62 -6.71 -14.83
CA THR A 256 -4.83 -6.25 -14.10
C THR A 256 -5.66 -5.31 -14.98
N LEU A 257 -5.03 -4.35 -15.66
CA LEU A 257 -5.71 -3.45 -16.60
C LEU A 257 -6.37 -4.23 -17.75
N LEU A 258 -5.70 -5.21 -18.36
CA LEU A 258 -6.28 -6.03 -19.43
C LEU A 258 -7.56 -6.73 -18.98
N SER A 259 -7.57 -7.29 -17.77
CA SER A 259 -8.74 -7.98 -17.22
C SER A 259 -9.86 -6.99 -16.88
N ALA A 260 -9.51 -5.82 -16.34
CA ALA A 260 -10.49 -4.77 -16.09
C ALA A 260 -11.10 -4.23 -17.39
N LEU A 261 -10.29 -4.04 -18.42
CA LEU A 261 -10.75 -3.60 -19.75
C LEU A 261 -11.67 -4.64 -20.40
N GLU A 262 -11.39 -5.94 -20.22
CA GLU A 262 -12.24 -7.03 -20.73
C GLU A 262 -13.66 -6.94 -20.13
N ILE A 263 -13.75 -6.70 -18.81
CA ILE A 263 -15.02 -6.53 -18.11
C ILE A 263 -15.71 -5.23 -18.51
N ALA A 264 -14.96 -4.12 -18.55
CA ALA A 264 -15.50 -2.78 -18.73
C ALA A 264 -15.93 -2.45 -20.16
N ILE A 265 -15.25 -3.02 -21.17
CA ILE A 265 -15.37 -2.59 -22.56
C ILE A 265 -15.86 -3.75 -23.44
N PRO A 266 -17.13 -3.72 -23.88
CA PRO A 266 -17.63 -4.67 -24.87
C PRO A 266 -16.80 -4.61 -26.16
N ASN A 267 -16.48 -5.78 -26.72
CA ASN A 267 -15.67 -5.92 -27.93
C ASN A 267 -14.28 -5.28 -27.85
N LEU A 268 -13.61 -5.35 -26.68
CA LEU A 268 -12.26 -4.82 -26.45
C LEU A 268 -11.27 -5.15 -27.59
N ALA A 269 -11.30 -6.38 -28.11
CA ALA A 269 -10.44 -6.84 -29.20
C ALA A 269 -10.49 -5.99 -30.49
N ARG A 270 -11.58 -5.23 -30.70
CA ARG A 270 -11.79 -4.37 -31.87
C ARG A 270 -11.47 -2.89 -31.62
N ARG A 271 -11.19 -2.50 -30.37
CA ARG A 271 -10.91 -1.11 -30.01
C ARG A 271 -9.62 -0.63 -30.68
N LYS A 272 -9.70 0.55 -31.30
CA LYS A 272 -8.56 1.21 -31.99
C LYS A 272 -7.87 2.26 -31.14
N SER A 273 -8.55 2.79 -30.13
CA SER A 273 -8.02 3.77 -29.19
C SER A 273 -8.46 3.40 -27.77
N LEU A 274 -7.59 3.66 -26.79
CA LEU A 274 -7.88 3.55 -25.37
C LEU A 274 -7.25 4.74 -24.63
N CYS A 275 -8.02 5.38 -23.76
CA CYS A 275 -7.53 6.35 -22.78
C CYS A 275 -7.74 5.82 -21.36
N ILE A 276 -6.65 5.63 -20.61
CA ILE A 276 -6.69 5.10 -19.25
C ILE A 276 -6.14 6.17 -18.31
N HIS A 277 -6.93 6.53 -17.30
CA HIS A 277 -6.48 7.44 -16.24
C HIS A 277 -6.05 6.62 -15.02
N VAL A 278 -4.81 6.79 -14.58
CA VAL A 278 -4.29 6.23 -13.33
C VAL A 278 -4.38 7.30 -12.25
N ALA A 279 -5.38 7.19 -11.39
CA ALA A 279 -5.65 8.12 -10.29
C ALA A 279 -4.89 7.71 -9.03
N GLY A 280 -4.30 8.69 -8.34
CA GLY A 280 -3.43 8.44 -7.18
C GLY A 280 -2.09 7.82 -7.57
N ALA A 281 -1.62 8.07 -8.80
CA ALA A 281 -0.33 7.57 -9.27
C ALA A 281 0.83 8.14 -8.43
N ALA A 282 1.83 7.31 -8.16
CA ALA A 282 3.06 7.69 -7.48
C ALA A 282 4.27 7.05 -8.20
N GLU A 283 5.44 7.06 -7.54
CA GLU A 283 6.71 6.52 -8.08
C GLU A 283 6.54 5.12 -8.69
N ARG A 284 5.82 4.21 -8.03
CA ARG A 284 5.61 2.83 -8.48
C ARG A 284 4.95 2.72 -9.86
N GLU A 285 3.86 3.47 -10.11
CA GLU A 285 3.18 3.47 -11.41
C GLU A 285 4.05 4.12 -12.49
N LEU A 286 4.84 5.13 -12.12
CA LEU A 286 5.69 5.86 -13.05
C LEU A 286 6.93 5.04 -13.46
N GLU A 287 7.51 4.27 -12.55
CA GLU A 287 8.65 3.38 -12.81
C GLU A 287 8.28 2.24 -13.77
N THR A 288 7.01 1.82 -13.77
CA THR A 288 6.50 0.72 -14.60
C THR A 288 5.73 1.18 -15.84
N GLN A 289 5.64 2.49 -16.10
CA GLN A 289 4.91 3.04 -17.27
C GLN A 289 5.35 2.44 -18.62
N GLY A 290 6.59 1.93 -18.70
CA GLY A 290 7.14 1.19 -19.83
C GLY A 290 6.27 0.01 -20.23
N MET A 291 5.68 -0.67 -19.25
CA MET A 291 4.79 -1.82 -19.45
C MET A 291 3.53 -1.49 -20.22
N GLY A 292 3.12 -0.21 -20.34
CA GLY A 292 2.01 0.17 -21.21
C GLY A 292 2.19 -0.27 -22.68
N GLU A 293 3.41 -0.55 -23.13
CA GLU A 293 3.66 -1.16 -24.44
C GLU A 293 2.99 -2.54 -24.59
N GLU A 294 2.93 -3.31 -23.50
CA GLU A 294 2.30 -4.63 -23.48
C GLU A 294 0.82 -4.56 -23.87
N LEU A 295 0.09 -3.49 -23.50
CA LEU A 295 -1.29 -3.29 -23.95
C LEU A 295 -1.39 -3.10 -25.47
N LEU A 296 -0.41 -2.40 -26.08
CA LEU A 296 -0.35 -2.26 -27.54
C LEU A 296 0.00 -3.57 -28.23
N HIS A 297 0.84 -4.40 -27.62
CA HIS A 297 1.21 -5.70 -28.17
C HIS A 297 0.06 -6.72 -28.02
N TYR A 298 -0.62 -6.71 -26.87
CA TYR A 298 -1.70 -7.63 -26.53
C TYR A 298 -2.96 -7.41 -27.37
N LEU A 299 -3.34 -6.16 -27.62
CA LEU A 299 -4.58 -5.82 -28.32
C LEU A 299 -4.34 -5.67 -29.83
N PRO A 300 -4.82 -6.63 -30.68
CA PRO A 300 -4.38 -6.69 -32.08
C PRO A 300 -4.82 -5.48 -32.92
N LYS A 301 -5.95 -4.85 -32.58
CA LYS A 301 -6.50 -3.70 -33.32
C LYS A 301 -6.18 -2.34 -32.71
N LEU A 302 -5.53 -2.29 -31.54
CA LEU A 302 -5.22 -1.05 -30.86
C LEU A 302 -4.17 -0.25 -31.63
N LYS A 303 -4.48 1.01 -31.94
CA LYS A 303 -3.60 1.95 -32.66
C LYS A 303 -3.16 3.10 -31.78
N THR A 304 -3.92 3.47 -30.76
CA THR A 304 -3.54 4.56 -29.86
C THR A 304 -3.85 4.17 -28.42
N LEU A 305 -2.82 4.22 -27.58
CA LEU A 305 -2.94 4.08 -26.15
C LEU A 305 -2.51 5.39 -25.50
N THR A 306 -3.39 6.01 -24.74
CA THR A 306 -3.09 7.16 -23.90
C THR A 306 -3.20 6.76 -22.44
N MET A 307 -2.10 6.83 -21.71
CA MET A 307 -2.09 6.66 -20.26
C MET A 307 -1.85 8.01 -19.58
N ILE A 308 -2.71 8.38 -18.64
CA ILE A 308 -2.59 9.63 -17.88
C ILE A 308 -2.40 9.31 -16.40
N TYR A 309 -1.24 9.61 -15.86
CA TYR A 309 -0.88 9.40 -14.46
C TYR A 309 -1.13 10.69 -13.67
N VAL A 310 -2.01 10.62 -12.68
CA VAL A 310 -2.45 11.79 -11.90
C VAL A 310 -2.27 11.50 -10.42
N GLY A 311 -1.48 12.32 -9.73
CA GLY A 311 -1.29 12.20 -8.29
C GLY A 311 -0.47 13.35 -7.72
N PRO A 312 -0.61 13.68 -6.43
CA PRO A 312 0.19 14.73 -5.78
C PRO A 312 1.69 14.46 -5.83
N ASP A 313 2.10 13.19 -5.83
CA ASP A 313 3.50 12.75 -5.85
C ASP A 313 4.06 12.48 -7.27
N VAL A 314 3.26 12.73 -8.31
CA VAL A 314 3.72 12.60 -9.69
C VAL A 314 4.67 13.74 -10.02
N TRP A 315 5.80 13.45 -10.63
CA TRP A 315 6.67 14.46 -11.21
C TRP A 315 6.39 14.58 -12.72
N ASP A 316 5.92 15.76 -13.14
CA ASP A 316 5.76 16.08 -14.55
C ASP A 316 7.15 16.30 -15.18
N ASN A 317 7.40 15.62 -16.28
CA ASN A 317 8.67 15.67 -17.03
C ASN A 317 8.50 16.32 -18.41
N GLY A 318 7.34 16.91 -18.70
CA GLY A 318 7.04 17.53 -19.98
C GLY A 318 6.92 16.53 -21.13
N SER A 319 6.65 15.25 -20.85
CA SER A 319 6.58 14.18 -21.87
C SER A 319 5.34 14.22 -22.78
N GLU A 320 4.47 15.22 -22.61
CA GLU A 320 3.23 15.33 -23.38
C GLU A 320 3.52 15.54 -24.87
N GLY A 321 2.78 14.85 -25.73
CA GLY A 321 2.96 14.92 -27.19
C GLY A 321 4.01 13.96 -27.76
N HIS A 322 4.81 13.28 -26.92
CA HIS A 322 5.74 12.25 -27.38
C HIS A 322 5.05 10.90 -27.64
N ASN A 323 5.47 10.21 -28.70
CA ASN A 323 5.08 8.82 -28.95
C ASN A 323 6.14 7.87 -28.37
N PHE A 324 5.79 7.14 -27.31
CA PHE A 324 6.63 6.16 -26.62
C PHE A 324 6.52 4.73 -27.14
N ALA A 325 5.75 4.51 -28.21
CA ALA A 325 5.59 3.19 -28.81
C ALA A 325 6.94 2.60 -29.25
N CYS A 326 7.08 1.28 -29.21
CA CYS A 326 8.31 0.61 -29.61
C CYS A 326 8.65 0.90 -31.08
N MET A 327 9.94 1.03 -31.38
CA MET A 327 10.40 1.40 -32.73
C MET A 327 10.38 0.21 -33.70
N LYS A 328 10.42 -1.03 -33.19
CA LYS A 328 10.48 -2.26 -34.00
C LYS A 328 9.12 -2.58 -34.63
N GLU A 329 8.07 -2.71 -33.83
CA GLU A 329 6.76 -3.21 -34.28
C GLU A 329 5.68 -2.13 -34.31
N CYS A 330 5.54 -1.38 -33.22
CA CYS A 330 4.39 -0.50 -33.03
C CYS A 330 4.42 0.75 -33.93
N ARG A 331 5.51 1.53 -33.91
CA ARG A 331 5.60 2.77 -34.71
C ARG A 331 5.49 2.52 -36.23
N PRO A 332 6.17 1.51 -36.82
CA PRO A 332 6.05 1.22 -38.25
C PRO A 332 4.61 0.88 -38.68
N GLN A 333 3.81 0.32 -37.77
CA GLN A 333 2.40 -0.01 -38.02
C GLN A 333 1.43 1.13 -37.66
N GLY A 334 1.96 2.35 -37.45
CA GLY A 334 1.20 3.54 -37.10
C GLY A 334 0.60 3.53 -35.70
N ARG A 335 1.10 2.66 -34.79
CA ARG A 335 0.64 2.63 -33.40
C ARG A 335 1.32 3.72 -32.57
N LYS A 336 0.59 4.25 -31.58
CA LYS A 336 1.03 5.33 -30.69
C LYS A 336 0.82 4.95 -29.23
N ARG A 337 1.84 5.21 -28.41
CA ARG A 337 1.76 5.17 -26.95
C ARG A 337 2.03 6.56 -26.42
N VAL A 338 1.07 7.15 -25.72
CA VAL A 338 1.17 8.49 -25.13
C VAL A 338 1.12 8.34 -23.62
N SER A 339 2.05 9.00 -22.93
CA SER A 339 2.12 9.05 -21.47
C SER A 339 2.05 10.51 -21.02
N ILE A 340 1.04 10.83 -20.23
CA ILE A 340 0.81 12.18 -19.68
C ILE A 340 0.89 12.09 -18.16
N ARG A 341 1.52 13.07 -17.52
CA ARG A 341 1.72 13.12 -16.07
C ARG A 341 1.18 14.42 -15.52
N ARG A 342 0.51 14.36 -14.36
CA ARG A 342 -0.04 15.55 -13.69
C ARG A 342 0.15 15.49 -12.18
N THR A 343 0.92 16.45 -11.67
CA THR A 343 1.17 16.69 -10.25
C THR A 343 -0.01 17.39 -9.59
N MET A 344 -1.08 16.66 -9.32
CA MET A 344 -2.30 17.18 -8.68
C MET A 344 -3.22 16.05 -8.22
N THR A 345 -4.26 16.40 -7.46
CA THR A 345 -5.35 15.47 -7.16
C THR A 345 -6.20 15.19 -8.41
N TYR A 346 -6.86 14.03 -8.43
CA TYR A 346 -7.70 13.65 -9.57
C TYR A 346 -8.90 14.60 -9.77
N HIS A 347 -9.54 15.05 -8.68
CA HIS A 347 -10.62 16.04 -8.76
C HIS A 347 -10.14 17.43 -9.22
N GLY A 348 -8.87 17.79 -9.00
CA GLY A 348 -8.26 18.97 -9.62
C GLY A 348 -8.03 18.75 -11.12
N PHE A 349 -7.48 17.59 -11.50
CA PHE A 349 -7.25 17.23 -12.90
C PHE A 349 -8.53 17.24 -13.74
N ALA A 350 -9.65 16.80 -13.16
CA ALA A 350 -10.96 16.76 -13.82
C ALA A 350 -11.47 18.12 -14.33
N GLN A 351 -10.88 19.23 -13.85
CA GLN A 351 -11.23 20.60 -14.23
C GLN A 351 -10.34 21.15 -15.36
N THR A 352 -9.31 20.41 -15.77
CA THR A 352 -8.31 20.87 -16.74
C THR A 352 -8.76 20.70 -18.19
N PRO A 353 -8.20 21.49 -19.13
CA PRO A 353 -8.37 21.23 -20.57
C PRO A 353 -7.87 19.85 -21.00
N THR A 354 -6.78 19.36 -20.40
CA THR A 354 -6.21 18.03 -20.71
C THR A 354 -7.21 16.92 -20.41
N PHE A 355 -7.93 16.96 -19.28
CA PHE A 355 -8.98 15.99 -18.98
C PHE A 355 -10.12 16.05 -20.02
N ARG A 356 -10.56 17.26 -20.41
CA ARG A 356 -11.62 17.43 -21.41
C ARG A 356 -11.21 16.90 -22.79
N ALA A 357 -9.94 17.05 -23.17
CA ALA A 357 -9.40 16.54 -24.42
C ALA A 357 -9.19 15.02 -24.42
N ASN A 358 -9.08 14.40 -23.24
CA ASN A 358 -8.79 12.99 -23.07
C ASN A 358 -9.77 12.37 -22.06
N PRO A 359 -11.04 12.14 -22.44
CA PRO A 359 -11.98 11.45 -21.56
C PRO A 359 -11.54 9.99 -21.35
N PRO A 360 -11.60 9.45 -20.11
CA PRO A 360 -11.15 8.09 -19.83
C PRO A 360 -12.16 7.04 -20.33
N ASP A 361 -11.65 5.98 -20.95
CA ASP A 361 -12.38 4.72 -21.15
C ASP A 361 -12.39 3.86 -19.87
N LEU A 362 -11.36 4.02 -19.03
CA LEU A 362 -11.19 3.34 -17.75
C LEU A 362 -10.42 4.25 -16.78
N VAL A 363 -10.85 4.29 -15.52
CA VAL A 363 -10.04 4.83 -14.41
C VAL A 363 -9.43 3.68 -13.61
N ALA A 364 -8.18 3.79 -13.22
CA ALA A 364 -7.50 2.79 -12.40
C ALA A 364 -6.87 3.46 -11.17
N GLY A 365 -7.02 2.84 -10.00
CA GLY A 365 -6.25 3.18 -8.80
C GLY A 365 -5.58 1.94 -8.25
N PHE A 366 -4.25 1.95 -8.14
CA PHE A 366 -3.51 0.77 -7.68
C PHE A 366 -3.08 0.91 -6.23
N ASN A 367 -3.43 -0.07 -5.41
CA ASN A 367 -3.06 -0.14 -3.99
C ASN A 367 -3.31 1.21 -3.29
N THR A 368 -4.52 1.73 -3.44
CA THR A 368 -4.85 3.13 -3.16
C THR A 368 -4.88 3.48 -1.69
N GLY A 369 -5.22 2.52 -0.82
CA GLY A 369 -5.53 2.77 0.58
C GLY A 369 -6.56 3.88 0.80
N MET A 370 -7.50 4.09 -0.13
CA MET A 370 -8.40 5.25 -0.12
C MET A 370 -9.37 5.27 1.08
N GLY A 371 -9.69 4.07 1.60
CA GLY A 371 -10.49 3.87 2.81
C GLY A 371 -9.74 4.11 4.10
N GLU A 372 -8.40 4.17 4.06
CA GLU A 372 -7.53 4.33 5.24
C GLU A 372 -6.76 5.67 5.22
N VAL A 373 -6.38 6.15 4.03
CA VAL A 373 -5.45 7.27 3.82
C VAL A 373 -6.14 8.39 3.06
N ASP A 374 -6.14 9.60 3.65
CA ASP A 374 -6.67 10.82 3.05
C ASP A 374 -8.07 10.64 2.42
N THR A 375 -8.94 9.95 3.17
CA THR A 375 -10.30 9.59 2.73
C THR A 375 -11.11 10.81 2.28
N VAL A 376 -10.88 11.99 2.88
CA VAL A 376 -11.57 13.23 2.51
C VAL A 376 -11.20 13.67 1.09
N SER A 377 -9.92 13.66 0.73
CA SER A 377 -9.47 13.99 -0.62
C SER A 377 -9.93 12.95 -1.64
N TRP A 378 -9.85 11.66 -1.30
CA TRP A 378 -10.33 10.58 -2.15
C TRP A 378 -11.84 10.66 -2.42
N ARG A 379 -12.67 10.99 -1.43
CA ARG A 379 -14.12 11.20 -1.63
C ARG A 379 -14.42 12.19 -2.75
N LYS A 380 -13.65 13.29 -2.86
CA LYS A 380 -13.82 14.27 -3.95
C LYS A 380 -13.49 13.65 -5.31
N SER A 381 -12.39 12.90 -5.40
CA SER A 381 -11.95 12.22 -6.62
C SER A 381 -12.90 11.10 -7.06
N LEU A 382 -13.38 10.29 -6.12
CA LEU A 382 -14.32 9.19 -6.38
C LEU A 382 -15.67 9.72 -6.84
N ARG A 383 -16.16 10.84 -6.28
CA ARG A 383 -17.39 11.49 -6.74
C ARG A 383 -17.33 11.81 -8.24
N ILE A 384 -16.21 12.35 -8.73
CA ILE A 384 -15.99 12.61 -10.16
C ILE A 384 -16.09 11.34 -11.01
N VAL A 385 -15.53 10.22 -10.53
CA VAL A 385 -15.55 8.92 -11.22
C VAL A 385 -16.98 8.37 -11.29
N LEU A 386 -17.70 8.37 -10.16
CA LEU A 386 -19.06 7.86 -10.07
C LEU A 386 -20.05 8.73 -10.88
N ASP A 387 -19.99 10.06 -10.75
CA ASP A 387 -20.91 10.98 -11.45
C ASP A 387 -20.75 10.90 -12.97
N ARG A 388 -19.55 10.60 -13.47
CA ARG A 388 -19.29 10.43 -14.91
C ARG A 388 -19.64 9.05 -15.44
N ASN A 389 -20.02 8.11 -14.57
CA ASN A 389 -20.38 6.75 -14.93
C ASN A 389 -19.28 6.03 -15.75
N VAL A 390 -18.01 6.32 -15.44
CA VAL A 390 -16.85 5.69 -16.08
C VAL A 390 -16.50 4.42 -15.29
N PRO A 391 -16.23 3.28 -15.95
CA PRO A 391 -15.72 2.10 -15.28
C PRO A 391 -14.42 2.41 -14.55
N ALA A 392 -14.30 1.95 -13.30
CA ALA A 392 -13.11 2.13 -12.50
C ALA A 392 -12.68 0.82 -11.83
N VAL A 393 -11.39 0.50 -11.95
CA VAL A 393 -10.75 -0.62 -11.27
C VAL A 393 -9.89 -0.12 -10.13
N PHE A 394 -9.96 -0.81 -9.00
CA PHE A 394 -9.13 -0.52 -7.84
C PHE A 394 -8.47 -1.79 -7.34
N THR A 395 -7.28 -1.65 -6.78
CA THR A 395 -6.54 -2.77 -6.17
C THR A 395 -6.10 -2.44 -4.75
N ALA A 396 -5.90 -3.49 -3.94
CA ALA A 396 -5.47 -3.39 -2.55
C ALA A 396 -4.33 -4.37 -2.25
N TYR A 397 -3.49 -4.04 -1.26
CA TYR A 397 -2.38 -4.89 -0.84
C TYR A 397 -2.87 -6.11 -0.02
N SER A 398 -3.95 -5.92 0.72
CA SER A 398 -4.52 -6.90 1.65
C SER A 398 -6.04 -6.95 1.54
N MET A 399 -6.65 -8.00 2.10
CA MET A 399 -8.11 -8.10 2.16
C MET A 399 -8.69 -7.02 3.08
N GLY A 400 -7.98 -6.67 4.15
CA GLY A 400 -8.37 -5.61 5.08
C GLY A 400 -8.53 -4.26 4.37
N GLU A 401 -7.48 -3.79 3.71
CA GLU A 401 -7.49 -2.54 2.92
C GLU A 401 -8.61 -2.55 1.88
N GLY A 402 -8.77 -3.65 1.13
CA GLY A 402 -9.84 -3.77 0.14
C GLY A 402 -11.24 -3.69 0.74
N ARG A 403 -11.45 -4.19 1.96
CA ARG A 403 -12.74 -4.07 2.67
C ARG A 403 -13.02 -2.63 3.08
N ASP A 404 -12.02 -1.90 3.53
CA ASP A 404 -12.17 -0.49 3.93
C ASP A 404 -12.43 0.41 2.72
N ASP A 405 -11.73 0.18 1.60
CA ASP A 405 -12.00 0.85 0.32
C ASP A 405 -13.45 0.61 -0.17
N ILE A 406 -13.95 -0.63 -0.02
CA ILE A 406 -15.34 -0.96 -0.38
C ILE A 406 -16.34 -0.29 0.54
N ARG A 407 -16.08 -0.22 1.85
CA ARG A 407 -16.96 0.51 2.79
C ARG A 407 -17.06 1.98 2.39
N LEU A 408 -15.93 2.60 2.02
CA LEU A 408 -15.92 3.96 1.52
C LEU A 408 -16.80 4.11 0.28
N LEU A 409 -16.60 3.29 -0.74
CA LEU A 409 -17.35 3.37 -2.00
C LEU A 409 -18.85 3.07 -1.83
N ARG A 410 -19.21 2.11 -0.97
CA ARG A 410 -20.60 1.85 -0.60
C ARG A 410 -21.23 3.03 0.13
N SER A 411 -20.49 3.73 0.99
CA SER A 411 -20.95 4.99 1.61
C SER A 411 -21.14 6.14 0.62
N MET A 412 -20.69 5.96 -0.62
CA MET A 412 -20.85 6.89 -1.73
C MET A 412 -21.79 6.35 -2.81
N ASP A 413 -22.56 5.31 -2.47
CA ASP A 413 -23.56 4.69 -3.34
C ASP A 413 -22.98 4.12 -4.65
N ALA A 414 -21.72 3.71 -4.66
CA ALA A 414 -21.09 3.16 -5.86
C ALA A 414 -21.76 1.85 -6.32
N HIS A 415 -22.01 1.71 -7.62
CA HIS A 415 -22.43 0.45 -8.22
C HIS A 415 -21.22 -0.43 -8.51
N PHE A 416 -21.15 -1.58 -7.84
CA PHE A 416 -20.12 -2.59 -8.07
C PHE A 416 -20.49 -3.45 -9.28
N ILE A 417 -19.62 -3.44 -10.29
CA ILE A 417 -19.70 -4.33 -11.45
C ILE A 417 -18.84 -5.59 -11.27
N MET A 418 -17.97 -5.59 -10.24
CA MET A 418 -17.23 -6.73 -9.75
C MET A 418 -16.93 -6.50 -8.26
N ASP A 419 -17.25 -7.47 -7.41
CA ASP A 419 -16.97 -7.44 -5.98
C ASP A 419 -15.46 -7.63 -5.68
N LEU A 420 -15.09 -7.57 -4.39
CA LEU A 420 -13.72 -7.84 -3.95
C LEU A 420 -13.32 -9.27 -4.22
N GLU A 421 -12.34 -9.45 -5.09
CA GLU A 421 -11.79 -10.75 -5.41
C GLU A 421 -10.27 -10.75 -5.25
N ARG A 422 -9.71 -11.96 -5.08
CA ARG A 422 -8.26 -12.11 -5.16
C ARG A 422 -7.83 -11.96 -6.62
N ASN A 423 -6.87 -11.08 -6.86
CA ASN A 423 -6.37 -10.86 -8.19
C ASN A 423 -5.41 -11.98 -8.60
N LYS A 424 -5.75 -12.71 -9.67
CA LYS A 424 -4.85 -13.73 -10.24
C LYS A 424 -3.57 -13.14 -10.83
N TRP A 425 -3.56 -11.82 -11.11
CA TRP A 425 -2.42 -11.05 -11.58
C TRP A 425 -1.71 -10.28 -10.47
N ARG A 426 -1.86 -10.68 -9.22
CA ARG A 426 -1.07 -10.08 -8.13
C ARG A 426 0.43 -10.23 -8.40
N GLY A 427 1.20 -9.26 -7.95
CA GLY A 427 2.66 -9.35 -7.94
C GLY A 427 3.14 -10.57 -7.15
N PRO A 428 4.19 -11.29 -7.61
CA PRO A 428 4.65 -12.51 -6.94
C PRO A 428 5.57 -12.21 -5.75
N ILE A 429 6.03 -10.98 -5.57
CA ILE A 429 7.01 -10.63 -4.54
C ILE A 429 6.27 -10.35 -3.23
N PRO A 430 6.50 -11.15 -2.17
CA PRO A 430 5.89 -10.89 -0.88
C PRO A 430 6.49 -9.63 -0.26
N LYS A 431 5.63 -8.84 0.38
CA LYS A 431 6.01 -7.71 1.24
C LYS A 431 5.63 -8.06 2.68
N PRO A 432 6.54 -8.71 3.43
CA PRO A 432 6.23 -9.19 4.76
C PRO A 432 5.90 -8.03 5.71
N ARG A 433 4.78 -8.12 6.41
CA ARG A 433 4.40 -7.14 7.44
C ARG A 433 4.88 -7.69 8.77
N GLU A 434 5.83 -7.02 9.41
CA GLU A 434 6.41 -7.50 10.67
C GLU A 434 5.37 -7.72 11.78
N ALA A 435 4.31 -6.90 11.81
CA ALA A 435 3.18 -7.09 12.71
C ALA A 435 2.29 -8.28 12.31
N LEU A 436 2.13 -8.56 11.01
CA LEU A 436 1.25 -9.63 10.52
C LEU A 436 1.97 -10.94 10.24
N GLU A 437 3.31 -10.98 10.25
CA GLU A 437 4.15 -12.18 10.24
C GLU A 437 3.81 -13.16 11.38
N LEU A 438 2.95 -12.74 12.32
CA LEU A 438 2.44 -13.49 13.45
C LEU A 438 1.00 -13.98 13.30
N LEU A 439 0.26 -13.48 12.30
CA LEU A 439 -1.08 -13.96 12.01
C LEU A 439 -1.00 -15.15 11.05
N PRO A 440 -1.71 -16.26 11.34
CA PRO A 440 -1.73 -17.43 10.46
C PRO A 440 -2.41 -17.15 9.09
N PHE A 441 -3.09 -16.00 8.96
CA PHE A 441 -3.70 -15.54 7.73
C PHE A 441 -3.14 -14.15 7.38
N GLU A 442 -2.59 -14.00 6.17
CA GLU A 442 -2.04 -12.74 5.60
C GLU A 442 -0.73 -12.21 6.23
N SER A 443 0.28 -13.07 6.39
CA SER A 443 1.63 -12.67 6.86
C SER A 443 2.42 -11.77 5.91
N SER A 444 1.99 -11.67 4.66
CA SER A 444 2.58 -10.81 3.63
C SER A 444 1.49 -10.20 2.78
N HIS A 445 1.68 -8.96 2.37
CA HIS A 445 0.86 -8.37 1.31
C HIS A 445 1.60 -8.44 -0.02
N TYR A 446 0.85 -8.26 -1.12
CA TYR A 446 1.36 -8.34 -2.48
C TYR A 446 0.84 -7.16 -3.28
N THR A 447 1.61 -6.69 -4.25
CA THR A 447 1.13 -5.65 -5.17
C THR A 447 -0.10 -6.16 -5.91
N ASN A 448 -1.13 -5.32 -6.03
CA ASN A 448 -2.40 -5.68 -6.64
C ASN A 448 -2.99 -7.02 -6.14
N ASN A 449 -2.88 -7.35 -4.85
CA ASN A 449 -3.30 -8.66 -4.30
C ASN A 449 -4.79 -8.93 -4.44
N TYR A 450 -5.59 -7.90 -4.19
CA TYR A 450 -7.04 -7.92 -4.37
C TYR A 450 -7.46 -6.80 -5.30
N TRP A 451 -8.60 -6.97 -5.94
CA TRP A 451 -9.14 -6.00 -6.89
C TRP A 451 -10.67 -6.04 -6.89
N PHE A 452 -11.28 -4.95 -7.32
CA PHE A 452 -12.72 -4.80 -7.47
C PHE A 452 -13.00 -3.71 -8.51
N MET A 453 -14.23 -3.63 -9.01
CA MET A 453 -14.62 -2.65 -10.02
C MET A 453 -15.96 -2.01 -9.73
N VAL A 454 -16.04 -0.70 -9.97
CA VAL A 454 -17.26 0.09 -9.86
C VAL A 454 -17.55 0.83 -11.16
N LYS A 455 -18.81 1.17 -11.38
CA LYS A 455 -19.23 2.00 -12.51
C LYS A 455 -20.50 2.75 -12.17
N GLY A 456 -20.37 4.05 -11.92
CA GLY A 456 -21.52 4.89 -11.59
C GLY A 456 -22.10 4.65 -10.20
N HIS A 457 -23.25 5.26 -9.96
CA HIS A 457 -24.02 5.09 -8.73
C HIS A 457 -24.98 3.90 -8.83
N SER A 458 -25.30 3.29 -7.70
CA SER A 458 -26.30 2.22 -7.59
C SER A 458 -27.69 2.74 -7.96
N GLU A 459 -28.52 1.86 -8.54
CA GLU A 459 -29.86 2.22 -9.05
C GLU A 459 -30.79 2.81 -7.97
N SER A 460 -30.48 2.66 -6.68
CA SER A 460 -31.26 3.22 -5.57
C SER A 460 -31.37 4.76 -5.57
N ILE A 461 -30.49 5.47 -6.29
CA ILE A 461 -30.51 6.94 -6.41
C ILE A 461 -31.09 7.43 -7.74
N ALA A 462 -31.28 6.57 -8.76
CA ALA A 462 -31.99 6.99 -9.97
C ALA A 462 -33.44 7.43 -9.68
N SER A 463 -33.97 7.09 -8.50
CA SER A 463 -35.28 7.48 -7.97
C SER A 463 -35.25 8.62 -6.92
N GLY A 464 -34.09 9.22 -6.61
CA GLY A 464 -33.99 10.38 -5.71
C GLY A 464 -33.96 10.08 -4.20
N TYR A 465 -33.71 8.83 -3.79
CA TYR A 465 -33.62 8.46 -2.37
C TYR A 465 -32.18 8.48 -1.86
N HIS A 466 -31.83 9.43 -0.99
CA HIS A 466 -30.61 9.37 -0.18
C HIS A 466 -30.78 8.32 0.93
N HIS A 467 -30.20 7.13 0.77
CA HIS A 467 -30.08 6.21 1.89
C HIS A 467 -28.92 6.66 2.79
N THR A 468 -29.22 7.36 3.87
CA THR A 468 -28.25 7.56 4.96
C THR A 468 -28.00 6.21 5.64
N PHE A 469 -26.84 5.62 5.37
CA PHE A 469 -26.33 4.46 6.09
C PHE A 469 -25.56 4.96 7.33
N PHE A 470 -25.91 4.46 8.52
CA PHE A 470 -25.18 4.77 9.77
C PHE A 470 -24.43 3.54 10.26
N ASP A 471 -23.24 3.77 10.82
CA ASP A 471 -22.40 2.76 11.45
C ASP A 471 -22.91 2.45 12.87
N THR A 472 -23.45 1.26 13.07
CA THR A 472 -23.98 0.82 14.37
C THR A 472 -22.90 0.35 15.33
N THR A 473 -21.63 0.24 14.93
CA THR A 473 -20.56 -0.24 15.80
C THR A 473 -20.15 0.78 16.88
N LYS A 474 -20.48 2.06 16.68
CA LYS A 474 -20.24 3.14 17.65
C LYS A 474 -21.49 3.59 18.41
N LEU A 475 -22.62 2.92 18.21
CA LEU A 475 -23.86 3.24 18.91
C LEU A 475 -23.78 2.77 20.36
N ASN A 476 -23.79 3.71 21.29
CA ASN A 476 -23.91 3.41 22.72
C ASN A 476 -25.35 2.97 23.01
N LEU A 477 -25.56 1.65 23.04
CA LEU A 477 -26.86 1.04 23.29
C LEU A 477 -27.46 1.42 24.66
N ASP A 478 -26.62 1.76 25.65
CA ASP A 478 -27.10 2.20 26.97
C ASP A 478 -27.66 3.62 26.96
N ASN A 479 -27.24 4.48 26.03
CA ASN A 479 -27.87 5.78 25.81
C ASN A 479 -29.20 5.67 25.05
N LEU A 480 -29.35 4.68 24.17
CA LEU A 480 -30.61 4.42 23.45
C LEU A 480 -31.71 3.86 24.35
N ARG A 481 -31.34 3.10 25.39
CA ARG A 481 -32.28 2.57 26.41
C ARG A 481 -33.00 3.66 27.22
N LYS A 482 -32.52 4.91 27.17
CA LYS A 482 -33.15 6.07 27.84
C LYS A 482 -34.40 6.59 27.11
N PHE A 483 -34.70 6.08 25.92
CA PHE A 483 -35.86 6.44 25.10
C PHE A 483 -36.76 5.20 24.89
N PRO A 484 -37.63 4.86 25.86
CA PRO A 484 -38.29 3.56 25.91
C PRO A 484 -39.33 3.32 24.80
N ASP A 485 -39.95 4.37 24.26
CA ASP A 485 -41.14 4.22 23.41
C ASP A 485 -40.87 4.20 21.89
N ALA A 486 -39.62 4.32 21.44
CA ALA A 486 -39.29 4.40 20.00
C ALA A 486 -38.37 3.28 19.47
N PHE A 487 -37.81 2.42 20.32
CA PHE A 487 -36.63 1.63 19.93
C PHE A 487 -36.55 0.19 20.44
N THR A 488 -37.67 -0.42 20.83
CA THR A 488 -37.73 -1.83 21.27
C THR A 488 -37.19 -2.85 20.24
N PRO A 489 -37.24 -2.66 18.90
CA PRO A 489 -36.67 -3.64 17.95
C PRO A 489 -35.14 -3.64 17.84
N ILE A 490 -34.43 -2.66 18.44
CA ILE A 490 -32.96 -2.53 18.29
C ILE A 490 -32.21 -3.69 18.94
N ALA A 491 -32.77 -4.33 19.96
CA ALA A 491 -32.06 -5.28 20.81
C ALA A 491 -31.80 -6.66 20.18
N GLU A 492 -32.42 -7.01 19.04
CA GLU A 492 -32.46 -8.40 18.55
C GLU A 492 -31.69 -8.67 17.24
N ARG A 493 -30.93 -7.72 16.67
CA ARG A 493 -30.14 -7.96 15.44
C ARG A 493 -28.63 -7.80 15.65
N ALA A 494 -27.89 -8.78 15.12
CA ALA A 494 -26.46 -8.94 15.30
C ALA A 494 -25.65 -7.73 14.76
N PRO A 495 -24.55 -7.34 15.44
CA PRO A 495 -23.67 -6.26 14.98
C PRO A 495 -22.98 -6.63 13.64
N GLY A 496 -23.07 -5.75 12.64
CA GLY A 496 -22.28 -5.86 11.40
C GLY A 496 -23.02 -5.75 10.07
N GLN A 497 -24.31 -5.37 10.03
CA GLN A 497 -25.01 -5.05 8.78
C GLN A 497 -25.28 -3.55 8.68
N ALA A 498 -25.01 -2.95 7.52
CA ALA A 498 -25.47 -1.61 7.19
C ALA A 498 -27.00 -1.66 7.01
N VAL A 499 -27.75 -0.94 7.84
CA VAL A 499 -29.22 -0.91 7.78
C VAL A 499 -29.66 0.46 7.25
N SER A 500 -30.54 0.46 6.24
CA SER A 500 -31.22 1.68 5.78
C SER A 500 -32.11 2.24 6.90
N LEU A 501 -31.96 3.53 7.25
CA LEU A 501 -32.74 4.18 8.31
C LEU A 501 -34.26 4.06 8.10
N ILE A 502 -34.73 4.04 6.86
CA ILE A 502 -36.16 3.91 6.52
C ILE A 502 -36.68 2.50 6.85
N ASN A 503 -35.93 1.47 6.46
CA ASN A 503 -36.25 0.08 6.82
C ASN A 503 -36.09 -0.18 8.32
N PHE A 504 -35.17 0.55 8.97
CA PHE A 504 -34.91 0.48 10.40
C PHE A 504 -36.04 1.08 11.24
N LEU A 505 -36.62 2.20 10.79
CA LEU A 505 -37.75 2.86 11.47
C LEU A 505 -39.12 2.21 11.15
N GLY A 506 -39.15 1.14 10.34
CA GLY A 506 -40.39 0.44 9.97
C GLY A 506 -41.36 1.29 9.14
N ILE A 507 -40.86 2.38 8.54
CA ILE A 507 -41.69 3.29 7.76
C ILE A 507 -41.86 2.68 6.37
N ASP A 508 -43.09 2.33 6.02
CA ASP A 508 -43.44 1.88 4.69
C ASP A 508 -43.10 2.98 3.67
N ALA A 509 -42.34 2.62 2.63
CA ALA A 509 -41.86 3.56 1.61
C ALA A 509 -43.03 4.25 0.89
N ASP A 510 -44.19 3.59 0.80
CA ASP A 510 -45.40 4.18 0.21
C ASP A 510 -46.10 5.20 1.14
N THR A 511 -45.88 5.10 2.45
CA THR A 511 -46.36 6.09 3.43
C THR A 511 -45.59 7.40 3.34
N VAL A 512 -44.26 7.35 3.16
CA VAL A 512 -43.41 8.54 2.91
C VAL A 512 -43.76 9.20 1.58
N ARG A 513 -44.02 8.38 0.55
CA ARG A 513 -44.41 8.82 -0.80
C ARG A 513 -45.67 9.69 -0.79
N ASN A 514 -46.61 9.39 0.11
CA ASN A 514 -47.89 10.09 0.22
C ASN A 514 -47.88 11.27 1.21
N GLN A 515 -47.02 11.26 2.22
CA GLN A 515 -46.93 12.37 3.20
C GLN A 515 -46.03 13.53 2.75
N ALA A 516 -45.03 13.31 1.89
CA ALA A 516 -44.17 14.38 1.39
C ALA A 516 -44.90 15.44 0.51
N ALA A 517 -46.10 15.13 0.03
CA ALA A 517 -46.95 16.07 -0.70
C ALA A 517 -47.70 17.05 0.21
N ALA A 518 -47.76 16.80 1.53
CA ALA A 518 -48.49 17.63 2.47
C ALA A 518 -47.64 17.94 3.71
N SER A 519 -47.15 19.18 3.78
CA SER A 519 -46.76 19.88 5.02
C SER A 519 -45.35 19.62 5.57
N PHE A 520 -44.32 20.15 4.90
CA PHE A 520 -43.11 20.63 5.59
C PHE A 520 -43.12 22.15 5.67
N ARG A 521 -43.94 22.70 6.57
CA ARG A 521 -43.75 24.04 7.13
C ARG A 521 -43.60 23.86 8.64
N GLY A 522 -42.37 23.96 9.14
CA GLY A 522 -42.13 24.00 10.58
C GLY A 522 -41.08 23.03 11.14
N LEU A 523 -40.04 22.66 10.38
CA LEU A 523 -38.81 22.21 11.03
C LEU A 523 -37.87 23.40 11.24
N PRO A 524 -37.24 23.55 12.43
CA PRO A 524 -36.27 24.61 12.69
C PRO A 524 -35.06 24.49 11.77
N ALA A 525 -34.40 25.62 11.50
CA ALA A 525 -33.20 25.64 10.68
C ALA A 525 -32.04 24.95 11.42
N MET A 526 -31.02 24.49 10.67
CA MET A 526 -29.84 23.84 11.25
C MET A 526 -29.07 24.76 12.22
N GLU A 527 -29.33 26.07 12.15
CA GLU A 527 -28.80 27.11 13.04
C GLU A 527 -29.36 27.04 14.47
N ASP A 528 -30.57 26.48 14.67
CA ASP A 528 -31.21 26.35 15.99
C ASP A 528 -30.59 25.24 16.86
N TRP A 529 -29.55 24.56 16.34
CA TRP A 529 -28.89 23.40 16.94
C TRP A 529 -27.43 23.68 17.31
N ALA A 530 -26.97 24.93 17.21
CA ALA A 530 -25.64 25.32 17.66
C ALA A 530 -25.62 25.51 19.20
N PRO A 531 -24.63 24.96 19.92
CA PRO A 531 -24.48 25.23 21.35
C PRO A 531 -24.05 26.69 21.61
N GLU A 532 -24.55 27.28 22.70
CA GLU A 532 -24.24 28.65 23.14
C GLU A 532 -22.74 28.84 23.45
N GLU A 533 -22.18 29.97 23.01
CA GLU A 533 -20.79 30.37 23.23
C GLU A 533 -20.50 30.60 24.73
N GLU A 534 -19.58 29.83 25.31
CA GLU A 534 -18.97 30.16 26.60
C GLU A 534 -17.64 30.91 26.38
N GLY A 535 -17.66 32.20 26.74
CA GLY A 535 -16.63 32.86 27.56
C GLY A 535 -15.24 33.08 26.95
N GLU A 536 -14.93 34.34 26.67
CA GLU A 536 -13.60 34.89 26.44
C GLU A 536 -12.57 34.36 27.47
N LEU A 537 -11.53 33.67 26.99
CA LEU A 537 -10.27 33.52 27.70
C LEU A 537 -9.21 34.32 26.96
N GLU A 538 -8.75 35.36 27.65
CA GLU A 538 -7.73 36.30 27.23
C GLU A 538 -6.47 35.60 26.73
N SER A 539 -5.91 36.20 25.70
CA SER A 539 -4.60 35.91 25.16
C SER A 539 -3.52 36.06 26.23
N ASP A 540 -2.76 34.99 26.47
CA ASP A 540 -1.35 35.13 26.82
C ASP A 540 -0.54 34.02 26.14
N SER A 541 0.54 34.47 25.53
CA SER A 541 1.50 33.72 24.74
C SER A 541 2.28 32.69 25.57
N ALA A 542 2.32 31.43 25.13
CA ALA A 542 3.52 30.57 24.97
C ALA A 542 3.12 29.08 24.95
N ASP A 543 3.87 28.32 24.15
CA ASP A 543 4.02 26.86 24.17
C ASP A 543 2.91 25.99 23.55
N GLY A 544 3.30 25.30 22.47
CA GLY A 544 2.44 24.41 21.68
C GLY A 544 2.42 22.99 22.23
N ASP A 545 1.28 22.57 22.78
CA ASP A 545 1.02 21.20 23.23
C ASP A 545 -0.48 20.83 23.06
N GLY A 546 -1.00 20.90 21.81
CA GLY A 546 -2.45 20.74 21.58
C GLY A 546 -2.92 19.38 21.03
N VAL A 547 -2.02 18.59 20.41
CA VAL A 547 -2.42 17.34 19.72
C VAL A 547 -1.52 16.15 20.10
N TYR A 548 -0.27 16.43 20.47
CA TYR A 548 0.71 15.40 20.85
C TYR A 548 0.53 14.90 22.30
N GLY A 549 0.04 15.75 23.21
CA GLY A 549 -0.17 15.41 24.63
C GLY A 549 -1.26 14.35 24.87
N GLY A 550 -2.36 14.39 24.10
CA GLY A 550 -3.46 13.41 24.24
C GLY A 550 -3.07 12.00 23.81
N PHE A 551 -2.29 11.87 22.73
CA PHE A 551 -1.81 10.57 22.24
C PHE A 551 -0.69 10.00 23.11
N LEU A 552 0.21 10.86 23.61
CA LEU A 552 1.18 10.46 24.64
C LEU A 552 0.46 9.95 25.87
N ALA A 553 -0.60 10.63 26.35
CA ALA A 553 -1.39 10.17 27.49
C ALA A 553 -2.09 8.81 27.22
N GLU A 554 -2.56 8.56 26.00
CA GLU A 554 -3.20 7.28 25.63
C GLU A 554 -2.19 6.12 25.59
N ILE A 555 -0.99 6.34 25.04
CA ILE A 555 0.10 5.35 25.05
C ILE A 555 0.63 5.15 26.48
N THR A 556 0.84 6.22 27.24
CA THR A 556 1.29 6.12 28.65
C THR A 556 0.25 5.38 29.49
N GLY A 557 -1.05 5.61 29.22
CA GLY A 557 -2.14 4.85 29.83
C GLY A 557 -2.15 3.38 29.43
N MET A 558 -1.80 3.05 28.18
CA MET A 558 -1.58 1.66 27.74
C MET A 558 -0.32 1.04 28.38
N GLU A 559 0.73 1.83 28.60
CA GLU A 559 1.96 1.43 29.30
C GLU A 559 1.67 1.09 30.76
N ASP A 560 0.98 1.98 31.50
CA ASP A 560 0.60 1.76 32.90
C ASP A 560 -0.34 0.55 33.04
N GLN A 561 -1.25 0.34 32.08
CA GLN A 561 -2.14 -0.82 32.06
C GLN A 561 -1.42 -2.13 31.70
N LEU A 562 -0.34 -2.10 30.89
CA LEU A 562 0.47 -3.28 30.61
C LEU A 562 1.40 -3.59 31.79
N ASP A 563 2.10 -2.60 32.33
CA ASP A 563 3.02 -2.76 33.45
C ASP A 563 2.29 -3.25 34.71
N SER A 564 1.07 -2.78 34.96
CA SER A 564 0.24 -3.25 36.08
C SER A 564 -0.35 -4.65 35.90
N ARG A 565 -0.43 -5.16 34.66
CA ARG A 565 -0.90 -6.53 34.36
C ARG A 565 0.23 -7.54 34.24
N LEU A 566 1.47 -7.08 34.09
CA LEU A 566 2.68 -7.90 33.94
C LEU A 566 3.49 -8.05 35.24
N ARG A 567 3.26 -7.17 36.23
CA ARG A 567 3.64 -7.39 37.63
C ARG A 567 2.59 -8.25 38.33
#